data_AF-A0A662FW91-F1
#
_entry.id   AF-A0A662FW91-F1
#
_cell.length_a   1.000
_cell.length_b   1.000
_cell.length_c   1.000
_cell.angle_alpha   90.00
_cell.angle_beta   90.00
_cell.angle_gamma   90.00
#
_symmetry.space_group_name_H-M   'P 1'
#
loop_
_entity.id
_entity.type
_entity.pdbx_description
1 polymer ?
#
loop_
_entity_poly.entity_id
_entity_poly.type
_entity_poly.pdbx_seq_one_letter_code
_entity_poly.pdbx_strand_id
1 'polypeptide(L)'
;KYLDGNYTLKLVAYDKAGNSVEKLITVTVDNTAPLIGKPIISPEQPRAYEEVVVSVEIEDPVTGVMEATLYYRVDDETKWISVKMVFEDGLWVATIPGYREGTRIEYYIKAVDRAGNIAETTIYTYTVTVAMTWTYIVIGIVVVTAIIIAVALIKRRT
;
A
#
# COMPACT_ATOMS: atom_id res chain seq x y z
N LYS A 1 4.60 6.88 -32.01
CA LYS A 1 3.94 6.33 -30.81
C LYS A 1 2.51 6.86 -30.82
N TYR A 2 1.50 6.00 -30.74
CA TYR A 2 0.10 6.43 -30.62
C TYR A 2 -0.14 6.97 -29.21
N LEU A 3 -1.03 7.96 -29.07
CA LEU A 3 -1.44 8.47 -27.77
C LEU A 3 -2.41 7.47 -27.14
N ASP A 4 -2.68 7.66 -25.86
CA ASP A 4 -3.64 6.82 -25.17
C ASP A 4 -5.05 7.09 -25.70
N GLY A 5 -5.84 6.03 -25.80
CA GLY A 5 -7.22 6.10 -26.26
C GLY A 5 -7.62 4.96 -27.18
N ASN A 6 -8.87 5.05 -27.65
CA ASN A 6 -9.48 4.04 -28.50
C ASN A 6 -9.24 4.36 -29.99
N TYR A 7 -8.68 3.40 -30.70
CA TYR A 7 -8.46 3.45 -32.15
C TYR A 7 -9.34 2.43 -32.83
N THR A 8 -9.90 2.79 -33.99
CA THR A 8 -10.67 1.86 -34.82
C THR A 8 -9.84 1.48 -36.04
N LEU A 9 -9.47 0.21 -36.12
CA LEU A 9 -8.80 -0.39 -37.27
C LEU A 9 -9.87 -0.81 -38.29
N LYS A 10 -9.76 -0.30 -39.51
CA LYS A 10 -10.61 -0.68 -40.64
C LYS A 10 -9.84 -1.61 -41.58
N LEU A 11 -10.30 -2.85 -41.68
CA LEU A 11 -9.85 -3.81 -42.67
C LEU A 11 -10.80 -3.77 -43.86
N VAL A 12 -10.28 -3.52 -45.06
CA VAL A 12 -11.04 -3.63 -46.32
C VAL A 12 -10.39 -4.70 -47.17
N ALA A 13 -11.14 -5.74 -47.53
CA ALA A 13 -10.71 -6.77 -48.45
C ALA A 13 -11.45 -6.60 -49.77
N TYR A 14 -10.73 -6.68 -50.88
CA TYR A 14 -11.27 -6.61 -52.24
C TYR A 14 -11.12 -7.96 -52.93
N ASP A 15 -12.12 -8.37 -53.71
CA ASP A 15 -11.97 -9.48 -54.66
C ASP A 15 -11.48 -8.99 -56.04
N LYS A 16 -11.20 -9.93 -56.95
CA LYS A 16 -10.75 -9.60 -58.32
C LYS A 16 -11.82 -8.92 -59.18
N ALA A 17 -13.10 -9.08 -58.82
CA ALA A 17 -14.22 -8.43 -59.51
C ALA A 17 -14.46 -7.00 -59.01
N GLY A 18 -13.74 -6.55 -57.97
CA GLY A 18 -13.84 -5.22 -57.38
C GLY A 18 -14.86 -5.13 -56.24
N ASN A 19 -15.46 -6.23 -55.80
CA ASN A 19 -16.31 -6.22 -54.61
C ASN A 19 -15.44 -6.05 -53.37
N SER A 20 -15.96 -5.40 -52.33
CA SER A 20 -15.26 -5.26 -51.07
C SER A 20 -16.12 -5.61 -49.85
N VAL A 21 -15.45 -6.05 -48.80
CA VAL A 21 -16.02 -6.20 -47.46
C VAL A 21 -15.19 -5.40 -46.48
N GLU A 22 -15.84 -4.74 -45.54
CA GLU A 22 -15.17 -4.06 -44.43
C GLU A 22 -15.39 -4.77 -43.10
N LYS A 23 -14.39 -4.66 -42.22
CA LYS A 23 -14.48 -5.02 -40.82
C LYS A 23 -13.79 -3.97 -39.96
N LEU A 24 -14.45 -3.58 -38.87
CA LEU A 24 -13.92 -2.66 -37.87
C LEU A 24 -13.52 -3.42 -36.61
N ILE A 25 -12.36 -3.08 -36.03
CA ILE A 25 -11.90 -3.59 -34.73
C ILE A 25 -11.48 -2.39 -33.89
N THR A 26 -11.97 -2.29 -32.67
CA THR A 26 -11.51 -1.28 -31.71
C THR A 26 -10.34 -1.83 -30.90
N VAL A 27 -9.29 -1.03 -30.77
CA VAL A 27 -8.12 -1.30 -29.92
C VAL A 27 -7.93 -0.13 -28.97
N THR A 28 -7.65 -0.41 -27.70
CA THR A 28 -7.27 0.61 -26.71
C THR A 28 -5.76 0.64 -26.63
N VAL A 29 -5.18 1.80 -26.86
CA VAL A 29 -3.76 2.07 -26.62
C VAL A 29 -3.66 2.74 -25.25
N ASP A 30 -2.75 2.23 -24.44
CA ASP A 30 -2.45 2.78 -23.13
C ASP A 30 -0.95 2.61 -22.85
N ASN A 31 -0.26 3.74 -22.78
CA ASN A 31 1.17 3.84 -22.51
C ASN A 31 1.45 4.56 -21.18
N THR A 32 0.42 4.78 -20.37
CA THR A 32 0.54 5.51 -19.10
C THR A 32 0.57 4.50 -17.96
N ALA A 33 1.53 4.65 -17.06
CA ALA A 33 1.60 3.79 -15.89
C ALA A 33 0.53 4.18 -14.86
N PRO A 34 0.05 3.23 -14.04
CA PRO A 34 -0.86 3.53 -12.94
C PRO A 34 -0.32 4.61 -12.00
N LEU A 35 -1.21 5.45 -11.47
CA LEU A 35 -0.88 6.39 -10.41
C LEU A 35 -1.09 5.70 -9.06
N ILE A 36 0.00 5.52 -8.29
CA ILE A 36 -0.06 4.97 -6.93
C ILE A 36 -0.08 6.13 -5.92
N GLY A 37 -1.11 6.17 -5.07
CA GLY A 37 -1.24 7.14 -3.98
C GLY A 37 -0.24 6.90 -2.84
N LYS A 38 -0.37 7.68 -1.77
CA LYS A 38 0.44 7.47 -0.55
C LYS A 38 -0.14 6.28 0.25
N PRO A 39 0.63 5.23 0.53
CA PRO A 39 0.17 4.13 1.36
C PRO A 39 -0.09 4.58 2.81
N ILE A 40 -1.11 3.97 3.41
CA ILE A 40 -1.45 4.11 4.82
C ILE A 40 -1.24 2.74 5.47
N ILE A 41 -0.70 2.74 6.68
CA ILE A 41 -0.56 1.52 7.48
C ILE A 41 -1.50 1.58 8.69
N SER A 42 -2.08 0.45 9.04
CA SER A 42 -2.90 0.28 10.22
C SER A 42 -2.46 -0.97 10.99
N PRO A 43 -2.09 -0.84 12.27
CA PRO A 43 -1.98 0.40 13.03
C PRO A 43 -0.80 1.29 12.56
N GLU A 44 -0.89 2.60 12.79
CA GLU A 44 0.21 3.56 12.50
C GLU A 44 1.45 3.32 13.37
N GLN A 45 1.26 2.72 14.55
CA GLN A 45 2.29 2.36 15.51
C GLN A 45 2.12 0.90 15.92
N PRO A 46 2.55 -0.05 15.07
CA PRO A 46 2.36 -1.47 15.33
C PRO A 46 3.12 -1.92 16.55
N ARG A 47 2.48 -2.76 17.36
CA ARG A 47 3.11 -3.39 18.52
C ARG A 47 3.77 -4.71 18.12
N ALA A 48 4.60 -5.23 19.01
CA ALA A 48 5.19 -6.55 18.84
C ALA A 48 4.11 -7.60 18.52
N TYR A 49 4.35 -8.34 17.44
CA TYR A 49 3.52 -9.43 16.91
C TYR A 49 2.12 -9.02 16.43
N GLU A 50 1.86 -7.72 16.28
CA GLU A 50 0.65 -7.20 15.65
C GLU A 50 0.82 -7.14 14.13
N GLU A 51 -0.18 -7.64 13.39
CA GLU A 51 -0.19 -7.55 11.94
C GLU A 51 -0.37 -6.09 11.48
N VAL A 52 0.22 -5.76 10.33
CA VAL A 52 0.11 -4.43 9.73
C VAL A 52 -0.60 -4.51 8.40
N VAL A 53 -1.76 -3.87 8.33
CA VAL A 53 -2.52 -3.70 7.09
C VAL A 53 -1.96 -2.50 6.34
N VAL A 54 -1.51 -2.71 5.11
CA VAL A 54 -1.08 -1.66 4.18
C VAL A 54 -2.20 -1.45 3.16
N SER A 55 -2.72 -0.24 3.10
CA SER A 55 -3.79 0.15 2.16
C SER A 55 -3.33 1.32 1.28
N VAL A 56 -3.66 1.30 0.00
CA VAL A 56 -3.30 2.37 -0.95
C VAL A 56 -4.34 2.52 -2.06
N GLU A 57 -4.58 3.75 -2.49
CA GLU A 57 -5.37 4.04 -3.69
C GLU A 57 -4.47 3.92 -4.93
N ILE A 58 -4.94 3.24 -5.97
CA ILE A 58 -4.22 3.09 -7.24
C ILE A 58 -5.21 3.31 -8.37
N GLU A 59 -4.89 4.25 -9.25
CA GLU A 59 -5.76 4.64 -10.35
C GLU A 59 -5.07 4.40 -11.70
N ASP A 60 -5.84 3.86 -12.64
CA ASP A 60 -5.53 3.93 -14.05
C ASP A 60 -6.84 4.22 -14.82
N PRO A 61 -6.98 5.40 -15.45
CA PRO A 61 -8.23 5.79 -16.08
C PRO A 61 -8.43 5.20 -17.48
N VAL A 62 -7.42 4.59 -18.10
CA VAL A 62 -7.48 4.16 -19.51
C VAL A 62 -7.86 2.69 -19.61
N THR A 63 -7.08 1.80 -18.98
CA THR A 63 -7.33 0.35 -19.01
C THR A 63 -7.62 -0.24 -17.63
N GLY A 64 -7.39 0.53 -16.57
CA GLY A 64 -7.61 0.11 -15.19
C GLY A 64 -6.47 -0.73 -14.65
N VAL A 65 -6.36 -0.77 -13.33
CA VAL A 65 -5.34 -1.55 -12.63
C VAL A 65 -5.66 -3.05 -12.75
N MET A 66 -4.68 -3.85 -13.15
CA MET A 66 -4.78 -5.30 -13.27
C MET A 66 -4.38 -6.00 -11.97
N GLU A 67 -3.24 -5.64 -11.39
CA GLU A 67 -2.77 -6.18 -10.13
C GLU A 67 -1.87 -5.20 -9.37
N ALA A 68 -1.83 -5.34 -8.05
CA ALA A 68 -0.86 -4.69 -7.20
C ALA A 68 -0.20 -5.70 -6.25
N THR A 69 1.08 -5.48 -5.97
CA THR A 69 1.89 -6.33 -5.10
C THR A 69 2.66 -5.45 -4.12
N LEU A 70 2.52 -5.76 -2.83
CA LEU A 70 3.33 -5.20 -1.77
C LEU A 70 4.64 -6.00 -1.68
N TYR A 71 5.77 -5.30 -1.69
CA TYR A 71 7.07 -5.89 -1.40
C TYR A 71 7.57 -5.33 -0.09
N TYR A 72 7.98 -6.20 0.84
CA TYR A 72 8.56 -5.77 2.11
C TYR A 72 9.80 -6.59 2.47
N ARG A 73 10.65 -6.05 3.32
CA ARG A 73 11.81 -6.75 3.89
C ARG A 73 12.00 -6.38 5.34
N VAL A 74 12.70 -7.25 6.06
CA VAL A 74 12.83 -7.20 7.52
C VAL A 74 14.27 -6.83 7.89
N ASP A 75 14.43 -5.86 8.78
CA ASP A 75 15.69 -5.34 9.27
C ASP A 75 16.66 -4.92 8.14
N ASP A 76 17.79 -5.62 7.98
CA ASP A 76 18.80 -5.39 6.94
C ASP A 76 18.83 -6.52 5.91
N GLU A 77 17.76 -7.32 5.82
CA GLU A 77 17.67 -8.36 4.81
C GLU A 77 17.72 -7.78 3.39
N THR A 78 18.42 -8.48 2.49
CA THR A 78 18.55 -8.05 1.09
C THR A 78 17.41 -8.58 0.21
N LYS A 79 16.67 -9.58 0.70
CA LYS A 79 15.59 -10.23 -0.05
C LYS A 79 14.25 -9.58 0.27
N TRP A 80 13.51 -9.25 -0.79
CA TRP A 80 12.13 -8.81 -0.69
C TRP A 80 11.17 -9.99 -0.61
N ILE A 81 10.20 -9.89 0.29
CA ILE A 81 9.03 -10.75 0.40
C ILE A 81 7.88 -10.05 -0.33
N SER A 82 7.16 -10.78 -1.18
CA SER A 82 6.06 -10.23 -1.98
C SER A 82 4.70 -10.74 -1.49
N VAL A 83 3.73 -9.85 -1.34
CA VAL A 83 2.36 -10.16 -0.96
C VAL A 83 1.43 -9.55 -2.02
N LYS A 84 0.59 -10.38 -2.64
CA LYS A 84 -0.44 -9.88 -3.56
C LYS A 84 -1.44 -9.04 -2.78
N MET A 85 -1.75 -7.85 -3.31
CA MET A 85 -2.78 -6.99 -2.73
C MET A 85 -4.15 -7.39 -3.25
N VAL A 86 -5.17 -7.22 -2.42
CA VAL A 86 -6.59 -7.45 -2.74
C VAL A 86 -7.26 -6.09 -2.89
N PHE A 87 -8.08 -5.92 -3.92
CA PHE A 87 -8.87 -4.70 -4.09
C PHE A 87 -10.19 -4.82 -3.34
N GLU A 88 -10.37 -4.01 -2.30
CA GLU A 88 -11.56 -3.97 -1.45
C GLU A 88 -11.88 -2.54 -1.03
N ASP A 89 -13.16 -2.18 -1.05
CA ASP A 89 -13.66 -0.86 -0.64
C ASP A 89 -12.93 0.35 -1.28
N GLY A 90 -12.50 0.20 -2.54
CA GLY A 90 -11.83 1.25 -3.30
C GLY A 90 -10.32 1.34 -3.05
N LEU A 91 -9.75 0.46 -2.23
CA LEU A 91 -8.33 0.44 -1.89
C LEU A 91 -7.71 -0.91 -2.26
N TRP A 92 -6.42 -0.88 -2.58
CA TRP A 92 -5.59 -2.08 -2.63
C TRP A 92 -5.02 -2.33 -1.24
N VAL A 93 -5.19 -3.55 -0.72
CA VAL A 93 -4.89 -3.93 0.66
C VAL A 93 -4.01 -5.17 0.71
N ALA A 94 -2.98 -5.16 1.56
CA ALA A 94 -2.19 -6.34 1.90
C ALA A 94 -1.75 -6.30 3.38
N THR A 95 -1.54 -7.48 3.96
CA THR A 95 -1.13 -7.61 5.37
C THR A 95 0.32 -8.07 5.47
N ILE A 96 1.12 -7.34 6.24
CA ILE A 96 2.45 -7.76 6.69
C ILE A 96 2.29 -8.48 8.04
N PRO A 97 2.83 -9.69 8.21
CA PRO A 97 2.80 -10.39 9.50
C PRO A 97 3.43 -9.58 10.63
N GLY A 98 3.02 -9.84 11.86
CA GLY A 98 3.61 -9.19 13.03
C GLY A 98 5.04 -9.66 13.34
N TYR A 99 5.90 -8.72 13.71
CA TYR A 99 7.31 -8.97 14.09
C TYR A 99 7.58 -8.52 15.53
N ARG A 100 8.72 -8.91 16.11
CA ARG A 100 9.13 -8.47 17.46
C ARG A 100 9.36 -6.96 17.53
N GLU A 101 9.37 -6.41 18.73
CA GLU A 101 9.72 -5.01 18.96
C GLU A 101 11.10 -4.65 18.40
N GLY A 102 11.23 -3.41 17.91
CA GLY A 102 12.47 -2.90 17.33
C GLY A 102 12.75 -3.36 15.90
N THR A 103 12.01 -4.34 15.36
CA THR A 103 12.15 -4.74 13.96
C THR A 103 11.81 -3.59 13.04
N ARG A 104 12.72 -3.29 12.09
CA ARG A 104 12.49 -2.31 11.03
C ARG A 104 11.89 -3.01 9.82
N ILE A 105 10.78 -2.49 9.32
CA ILE A 105 10.20 -2.94 8.06
C ILE A 105 10.42 -1.84 7.03
N GLU A 106 10.87 -2.25 5.85
CA GLU A 106 10.90 -1.42 4.65
C GLU A 106 9.99 -2.04 3.61
N TYR A 107 9.19 -1.22 2.93
CA TYR A 107 8.22 -1.71 1.95
C TYR A 107 8.01 -0.73 0.79
N TYR A 108 7.62 -1.25 -0.36
CA TYR A 108 7.13 -0.49 -1.51
C TYR A 108 6.02 -1.26 -2.21
N ILE A 109 5.24 -0.57 -3.05
CA ILE A 109 4.16 -1.18 -3.82
C ILE A 109 4.48 -1.08 -5.30
N LYS A 110 4.17 -2.16 -6.03
CA LYS A 110 4.22 -2.24 -7.48
C LYS A 110 2.81 -2.47 -8.02
N ALA A 111 2.41 -1.69 -9.02
CA ALA A 111 1.16 -1.85 -9.72
C ALA A 111 1.38 -2.13 -11.20
N VAL A 112 0.48 -2.90 -11.80
CA VAL A 112 0.44 -3.20 -13.24
C VAL A 112 -0.98 -2.93 -13.73
N ASP A 113 -1.14 -2.15 -14.80
CA ASP A 113 -2.45 -1.99 -15.47
C ASP A 113 -2.76 -3.14 -16.44
N ARG A 114 -3.92 -3.09 -17.10
CA ARG A 114 -4.33 -4.11 -18.08
C ARG A 114 -3.62 -4.00 -19.43
N ALA A 115 -2.94 -2.90 -19.71
CA ALA A 115 -2.07 -2.75 -20.88
C ALA A 115 -0.62 -3.22 -20.61
N GLY A 116 -0.29 -3.52 -19.36
CA GLY A 116 1.02 -3.98 -18.92
C GLY A 116 2.00 -2.86 -18.53
N ASN A 117 1.55 -1.61 -18.39
CA ASN A 117 2.42 -0.56 -17.84
C ASN A 117 2.59 -0.75 -16.32
N ILE A 118 3.75 -0.34 -15.80
CA ILE A 118 4.19 -0.63 -14.45
C ILE A 118 4.53 0.66 -13.72
N ALA A 119 4.08 0.77 -12.47
CA ALA A 119 4.49 1.81 -11.53
C ALA A 119 4.99 1.20 -10.21
N GLU A 120 5.95 1.87 -9.57
CA GLU A 120 6.47 1.51 -8.25
C GLU A 120 6.54 2.75 -7.35
N THR A 121 6.25 2.59 -6.07
CA THR A 121 6.45 3.66 -5.08
C THR A 121 7.91 3.79 -4.69
N THR A 122 8.25 4.88 -4.00
CA THR A 122 9.46 4.92 -3.16
C THR A 122 9.36 3.90 -2.03
N ILE A 123 10.48 3.62 -1.36
CA ILE A 123 10.50 2.80 -0.16
C ILE A 123 9.98 3.61 1.04
N TYR A 124 9.02 3.03 1.75
CA TYR A 124 8.53 3.48 3.04
C TYR A 124 9.13 2.63 4.16
N THR A 125 9.13 3.15 5.39
CA THR A 125 9.63 2.42 6.55
C THR A 125 8.79 2.67 7.79
N TYR A 126 8.69 1.65 8.64
CA TYR A 126 8.21 1.77 10.01
C TYR A 126 9.01 0.83 10.93
N THR A 127 8.92 1.08 12.23
CA THR A 127 9.53 0.23 13.26
C THR A 127 8.44 -0.30 14.19
N VAL A 128 8.52 -1.58 14.53
CA VAL A 128 7.61 -2.19 15.50
C VAL A 128 7.91 -1.66 16.90
N THR A 129 6.87 -1.15 17.56
CA THR A 129 6.95 -0.58 18.90
C THR A 129 6.87 -1.63 20.00
N VAL A 130 7.39 -1.29 21.18
CA VAL A 130 7.33 -2.15 22.36
C VAL A 130 5.88 -2.34 22.81
N ALA A 131 5.50 -3.58 23.13
CA ALA A 131 4.23 -3.84 23.79
C ALA A 131 4.30 -3.27 25.22
N MET A 132 3.56 -2.19 25.50
CA MET A 132 3.44 -1.71 26.88
C MET A 132 2.76 -2.77 27.73
N THR A 133 3.51 -3.40 28.61
CA THR A 133 2.95 -4.32 29.61
C THR A 133 2.18 -3.51 30.66
N TRP A 134 1.11 -4.09 31.21
CA TRP A 134 0.29 -3.49 32.27
C TRP A 134 1.12 -2.97 33.45
N THR A 135 2.28 -3.58 33.72
CA THR A 135 3.22 -3.12 34.75
C THR A 135 3.69 -1.68 34.54
N TYR A 136 3.95 -1.24 33.30
CA TYR A 136 4.39 0.13 33.04
C TYR A 136 3.27 1.16 33.23
N ILE A 137 2.02 0.80 32.90
CA ILE A 137 0.84 1.65 33.16
C ILE A 137 0.62 1.78 34.67
N VAL A 138 0.71 0.67 35.42
CA VAL A 138 0.56 0.67 36.88
C VAL A 138 1.67 1.47 37.56
N ILE A 139 2.94 1.31 37.15
CA ILE A 139 4.06 2.11 37.68
C ILE A 139 3.83 3.59 37.41
N GLY A 140 3.43 3.98 36.20
CA GLY A 140 3.09 5.36 35.88
C GLY A 140 1.98 5.94 36.77
N ILE A 141 0.90 5.19 36.97
CA ILE A 141 -0.21 5.58 37.87
C ILE A 141 0.27 5.70 39.32
N VAL A 142 1.07 4.75 39.82
CA VAL A 142 1.61 4.77 41.19
C VAL A 142 2.54 5.97 41.40
N VAL A 143 3.39 6.30 40.43
CA VAL A 143 4.28 7.47 40.51
C VAL A 143 3.48 8.77 40.51
N VAL A 144 2.50 8.92 39.61
CA VAL A 144 1.63 10.12 39.57
C VAL A 144 0.84 10.27 40.87
N THR A 145 0.25 9.19 41.39
CA THR A 145 -0.48 9.24 42.67
C THR A 145 0.44 9.55 43.85
N ALA A 146 1.64 9.00 43.91
CA ALA A 146 2.63 9.31 44.95
C ALA A 146 3.06 10.79 44.92
N ILE A 147 3.26 11.38 43.73
CA ILE A 147 3.57 12.80 43.57
C ILE A 147 2.41 13.66 44.07
N ILE A 148 1.16 13.33 43.69
CA ILE A 148 -0.03 14.06 44.16
C ILE A 148 -0.14 14.02 45.69
N ILE A 149 0.07 12.85 46.29
CA ILE A 149 0.05 12.67 47.76
C ILE A 149 1.16 13.51 48.41
N ALA A 150 2.39 13.46 47.89
CA ALA A 150 3.51 14.23 48.42
C ALA A 150 3.24 15.75 48.37
N VAL A 151 2.70 16.26 47.26
CA VAL A 151 2.31 17.67 47.12
C VAL A 151 1.20 18.05 48.11
N ALA A 152 0.21 17.19 48.30
CA ALA A 152 -0.87 17.43 49.27
C ALA A 152 -0.35 17.46 50.72
N LEU A 153 0.62 16.60 51.06
CA LEU A 153 1.24 16.59 52.38
C LEU A 153 2.11 17.82 52.63
N ILE A 154 2.84 18.31 51.61
CA ILE A 154 3.62 19.55 51.71
C ILE A 154 2.70 20.75 51.96
N LYS A 155 1.60 20.87 51.20
CA LYS A 155 0.61 21.96 51.37
C LYS A 155 -0.12 21.93 52.71
N ARG A 156 -0.20 20.79 53.39
CA ARG A 156 -0.82 20.66 54.73
C ARG A 156 0.09 21.12 55.87
N ARG A 157 1.40 21.26 55.63
CA ARG A 157 2.40 21.59 56.65
C ARG A 157 2.87 23.06 56.63
N THR A 158 2.53 23.79 55.58
CA THR A 158 2.69 25.26 55.44
C THR A 158 1.39 25.96 55.75
#